data_AF-A0A3D3PD74-F1
#
_entry.id   AF-A0A3D3PD74-F1
#
_cell.length_a   1.000
_cell.length_b   1.000
_cell.length_c   1.000
_cell.angle_alpha   90.00
_cell.angle_beta   90.00
_cell.angle_gamma   90.00
#
_symmetry.space_group_name_H-M   'P 1'
#
loop_
_entity.id
_entity.type
_entity.pdbx_description
1 polymer ?
#
loop_
_entity_poly.entity_id
_entity_poly.type
_entity_poly.pdbx_seq_one_letter_code
_entity_poly.pdbx_strand_id
1 'polypeptide(L)' 'MAKFHCLYCGTERPSILSLTSSTCSKNSNGKYHVPYEGSEKSTYTCKYCGANRSSILSLTSSTCSKNPNGKYHIPAI' A
#
# COMPACT_ATOMS: atom_id res chain seq x y z
N MET A 1 12.15 -5.05 -14.89
CA MET A 1 10.69 -4.84 -15.07
C MET A 1 10.20 -4.02 -13.90
N ALA A 2 9.56 -2.87 -14.15
CA ALA A 2 8.99 -2.07 -13.07
C ALA A 2 7.82 -2.83 -12.44
N LYS A 3 7.82 -2.99 -11.11
CA LYS A 3 6.72 -3.59 -10.36
C LYS A 3 6.00 -2.48 -9.62
N PHE A 4 4.67 -2.45 -9.77
CA PHE A 4 3.83 -1.46 -9.11
C PHE A 4 3.12 -2.11 -7.93
N HIS A 5 3.30 -1.53 -6.75
CA HIS A 5 2.67 -2.00 -5.53
C HIS A 5 1.44 -1.16 -5.19
N CYS A 6 0.39 -1.78 -4.66
CA CYS A 6 -0.75 -1.04 -4.11
C CYS A 6 -0.43 -0.50 -2.72
N LEU A 7 -0.70 0.78 -2.45
CA LEU A 7 -0.44 1.38 -1.13
C LEU A 7 -1.34 0.83 -0.01
N TYR A 8 -2.52 0.27 -0.34
CA TYR A 8 -3.51 -0.19 0.65
C TYR A 8 -3.42 -1.68 0.95
N CYS A 9 -3.03 -2.51 -0.02
CA CYS A 9 -2.97 -3.96 0.15
C CYS A 9 -1.62 -4.58 -0.19
N GLY A 10 -0.69 -3.80 -0.74
CA GLY A 10 0.65 -4.24 -1.10
C GLY A 10 0.73 -5.22 -2.26
N THR A 11 -0.39 -5.52 -2.94
CA THR A 11 -0.37 -6.38 -4.13
C THR A 11 0.55 -5.76 -5.18
N GLU A 12 1.39 -6.59 -5.79
CA GLU A 12 2.29 -6.19 -6.87
C GLU A 12 1.68 -6.55 -8.23
N ARG A 13 1.84 -5.68 -9.22
CA ARG A 13 1.45 -5.91 -10.61
C ARG A 13 2.52 -5.39 -11.57
N PRO A 14 2.62 -5.96 -12.78
CA PRO A 14 3.60 -5.51 -13.78
C PRO A 14 3.27 -4.12 -14.36
N SER A 15 2.03 -3.65 -14.22
CA SER A 15 1.57 -2.38 -14.77
C SER A 15 0.57 -1.69 -13.85
N ILE A 16 0.60 -0.35 -13.81
CA ILE A 16 -0.39 0.46 -13.08
C ILE A 16 -1.80 0.16 -13.57
N LEU A 17 -2.01 0.07 -14.90
CA LEU A 17 -3.32 -0.19 -15.49
C LEU A 17 -3.94 -1.50 -14.98
N SER A 18 -3.14 -2.57 -14.91
CA SER A 18 -3.61 -3.86 -14.40
C SER A 18 -3.92 -3.81 -12.89
N LEU A 19 -3.18 -2.98 -12.15
CA LEU A 19 -3.41 -2.76 -10.73
C LEU A 19 -4.72 -1.99 -10.49
N THR A 20 -4.88 -0.82 -11.10
CA THR A 20 -6.03 0.08 -10.91
C THR A 20 -7.32 -0.43 -11.52
N SER A 21 -7.23 -1.31 -12.54
CA SER A 21 -8.40 -2.00 -13.11
C SER A 21 -9.04 -3.00 -12.11
N SER A 22 -8.27 -3.47 -11.13
CA SER A 22 -8.77 -4.37 -10.09
C SER A 22 -9.32 -3.58 -8.89
N THR A 23 -10.28 -4.18 -8.17
CA THR A 23 -10.85 -3.58 -6.95
C THR A 23 -10.06 -3.98 -5.71
N CYS A 24 -9.88 -3.05 -4.78
CA CYS A 24 -9.13 -3.25 -3.54
C CYS A 24 -10.03 -3.22 -2.32
N SER A 25 -10.29 -4.37 -1.70
CA SER A 25 -11.10 -4.46 -0.48
C SER A 25 -10.47 -3.78 0.74
N LYS A 26 -9.15 -3.52 0.69
CA LYS A 26 -8.43 -2.79 1.76
C LYS A 26 -8.41 -1.28 1.55
N ASN A 27 -8.82 -0.79 0.38
CA ASN A 27 -8.98 0.63 0.16
C ASN A 27 -10.30 1.08 0.81
N SER A 28 -10.19 1.82 1.90
CA SER A 28 -11.36 2.34 2.61
C SER A 28 -11.83 3.68 2.05
N ASN A 29 -10.96 4.37 1.30
CA ASN A 29 -11.24 5.67 0.69
C ASN A 29 -11.83 5.53 -0.73
N GLY A 30 -11.73 4.36 -1.35
CA GLY A 30 -12.20 4.12 -2.70
C GLY A 30 -12.29 2.64 -3.04
N LYS A 31 -12.76 2.32 -4.25
CA LYS A 31 -13.03 0.94 -4.68
C LYS A 31 -11.82 0.24 -5.30
N TYR A 32 -10.88 1.00 -5.87
CA TYR A 32 -9.81 0.47 -6.73
C TYR A 32 -8.46 0.46 -6.01
N HIS A 33 -7.51 -0.33 -6.52
CA HIS A 33 -6.12 -0.26 -6.02
C HIS A 33 -5.51 1.09 -6.39
N VAL A 34 -4.68 1.62 -5.49
CA VAL A 34 -3.94 2.85 -5.74
C VAL A 34 -2.45 2.52 -5.75
N PRO A 35 -1.74 2.85 -6.85
CA PRO A 35 -0.31 2.60 -6.96
C PRO A 35 0.46 3.41 -5.92
N TYR A 36 1.49 2.81 -5.37
CA TYR A 36 2.46 3.49 -4.55
C TYR A 36 3.41 4.27 -5.47
N GLU A 37 3.43 5.60 -5.30
CA GLU A 37 4.23 6.51 -6.14
C GLU A 37 5.63 6.79 -5.56
N GLY A 38 5.97 6.21 -4.42
CA GLY A 38 7.31 6.36 -3.85
C GLY A 38 8.34 5.50 -4.55
N SER A 39 9.61 5.82 -4.35
CA SER A 39 10.72 4.99 -4.84
C SER A 39 10.78 3.65 -4.08
N GLU A 40 11.40 2.64 -4.71
CA GLU A 40 11.72 1.38 -4.04
C GLU A 40 12.71 1.66 -2.90
N LYS A 41 12.29 1.38 -1.66
CA LYS A 41 13.11 1.56 -0.45
C LYS A 41 13.34 0.19 0.16
N SER A 42 14.50 0.00 0.81
CA SER A 42 14.78 -1.22 1.58
C SER A 42 13.82 -1.40 2.77
N THR A 43 13.18 -0.31 3.21
CA THR A 43 12.22 -0.34 4.31
C THR A 43 11.11 0.68 4.06
N TYR A 44 9.88 0.22 4.19
CA TYR A 44 8.67 1.03 4.08
C TYR A 44 8.15 1.33 5.48
N THR A 45 7.92 2.62 5.74
CA THR A 45 7.43 3.10 7.02
C THR A 45 5.99 3.57 6.89
N CYS A 46 5.13 3.24 7.86
CA CYS A 46 3.75 3.70 7.88
C CYS A 46 3.69 5.19 8.22
N LYS A 47 3.02 5.98 7.37
CA LYS A 47 2.84 7.43 7.55
C LYS A 47 2.17 7.81 8.88
N TYR A 48 1.30 6.96 9.41
CA TYR A 48 0.47 7.31 10.58
C TYR A 48 1.04 6.83 11.92
N CYS A 49 1.67 5.65 11.95
CA CYS A 49 2.12 5.03 13.20
C CYS A 49 3.63 4.81 13.28
N GLY A 50 4.39 5.08 12.22
CA GLY A 50 5.84 4.86 12.17
C GLY A 50 6.27 3.39 12.12
N ALA A 51 5.35 2.43 11.96
CA ALA A 51 5.72 1.02 11.82
C ALA A 51 6.52 0.79 10.54
N ASN A 52 7.61 0.04 10.61
CA ASN A 52 8.50 -0.21 9.48
C ASN A 52 8.50 -1.69 9.09
N ARG A 53 8.59 -1.97 7.79
CA ARG A 53 8.69 -3.33 7.22
C ARG A 53 9.52 -3.32 5.95
N SER A 54 10.14 -4.46 5.63
CA SER A 54 10.95 -4.62 4.41
C SER A 54 10.14 -4.57 3.11
N SER A 55 8.81 -4.75 3.18
CA SER A 55 7.92 -4.73 2.00
C SER A 55 6.57 -4.10 2.32
N ILE A 56 5.97 -3.44 1.32
CA ILE A 56 4.63 -2.84 1.41
C ILE A 56 3.57 -3.91 1.72
N LEU A 57 3.67 -5.10 1.12
CA LEU A 57 2.78 -6.23 1.40
C LEU A 57 2.76 -6.59 2.89
N SER A 58 3.94 -6.75 3.51
CA SER A 58 4.05 -7.05 4.93
C SER A 58 3.53 -5.92 5.81
N LEU A 59 3.73 -4.66 5.40
CA LEU A 59 3.23 -3.49 6.12
C LEU A 59 1.70 -3.44 6.09
N THR A 60 1.11 -3.50 4.91
CA THR A 60 -0.35 -3.44 4.68
C THR A 60 -1.10 -4.71 5.07
N SER A 61 -0.39 -5.82 5.32
CA SER A 61 -0.97 -7.05 5.88
C SER A 61 -1.47 -6.83 7.30
N SER A 62 -0.79 -5.97 8.07
CA SER A 62 -1.17 -5.62 9.44
C SER A 62 -2.17 -4.46 9.49
N THR A 63 -2.92 -4.35 10.60
CA THR A 63 -3.85 -3.25 10.85
C THR A 63 -3.16 -2.10 11.58
N CYS A 64 -3.54 -0.87 11.24
CA CYS A 64 -3.01 0.35 11.83
C CYS A 64 -4.08 1.08 12.62
N SER A 65 -4.02 1.02 13.95
CA SER A 65 -4.96 1.73 14.83
C SER A 65 -4.86 3.26 14.75
N LYS A 66 -3.77 3.78 14.18
CA LYS A 66 -3.53 5.22 14.00
C LYS A 66 -3.93 5.72 12.62
N ASN A 67 -4.41 4.86 11.72
CA ASN A 67 -4.91 5.30 10.42
C ASN A 67 -6.35 5.84 10.60
N PRO A 68 -6.60 7.14 10.41
CA PRO A 68 -7.94 7.71 10.54
C PRO A 68 -8.83 7.39 9.34
N ASN A 69 -8.23 7.08 8.17
CA ASN A 69 -8.94 6.89 6.90
C ASN A 69 -9.19 5.41 6.59
N GLY A 70 -8.81 4.47 7.46
CA GLY A 70 -8.92 3.06 7.17
C GLY A 70 -8.31 2.17 8.25
N LYS A 71 -8.38 0.85 8.05
CA LYS A 71 -7.95 -0.12 9.07
C LYS A 71 -6.50 -0.58 8.92
N TYR A 72 -5.87 -0.34 7.77
CA TYR A 72 -4.56 -0.89 7.41
C TYR A 72 -3.45 0.17 7.42
N HIS A 73 -2.20 -0.26 7.52
CA HIS A 73 -1.06 0.66 7.40
C HIS A 73 -0.99 1.25 5.99
N ILE A 74 -0.58 2.51 5.91
CA ILE A 74 -0.32 3.21 4.65
C ILE A 74 1.15 3.57 4.60
N PRO A 75 1.93 3.07 3.60
CA PRO A 75 3.31 3.46 3.41
C PRO A 75 3.42 4.97 3.21
N ALA A 76 4.45 5.56 3.81
CA ALA A 76 4.93 6.88 3.44
C ALA A 76 5.67 6.78 2.11
N ILE A 77 5.42 7.75 1.24
CA ILE A 77 6.11 7.98 -0.04
C ILE A 77 7.43 8.69 0.19
#